data_AF-A0A3B0PGG7-F1
#
_entry.id   AF-A0A3B0PGG7-F1
#
_cell.length_a   1.000
_cell.length_b   1.000
_cell.length_c   1.000
_cell.angle_alpha   90.00
_cell.angle_beta   90.00
_cell.angle_gamma   90.00
#
_symmetry.space_group_name_H-M   'P 1'
#
loop_
_entity.id
_entity.type
_entity.pdbx_description
1 polymer ?
#
loop_
_entity_poly.entity_id
_entity_poly.type
_entity_poly.pdbx_seq_one_letter_code
_entity_poly.pdbx_strand_id
1 'polypeptide(L)'
;MPKSYVDTILNNTLHSYQQLNFNTQKMKLILKSLARNESTCASEVSILNDVKENDNESISRTTLRNYLDLINQNFLTNNQEPYSPNFRSSLRVKQFEKRRFSDPAMAAALLELTPKKLLSDFNLFGLLFESLVIRDLKIYAQAMNAKVFHYQDYANNELDAIIELEDGNW
;
A
#
# COMPACT_ATOMS: atom_id res chain seq x y z
N MET A 1 11.91 17.26 0.78
CA MET A 1 10.48 17.36 0.39
C MET A 1 9.67 16.15 0.87
N PRO A 2 9.96 14.88 0.52
CA PRO A 2 9.07 13.75 0.89
C PRO A 2 9.09 13.41 2.39
N LYS A 3 10.25 13.46 3.05
CA LYS A 3 10.35 13.26 4.51
C LYS A 3 9.53 14.29 5.30
N SER A 4 9.65 15.56 4.91
CA SER A 4 8.87 16.65 5.52
C SER A 4 7.37 16.44 5.32
N TYR A 5 6.93 15.91 4.18
CA TYR A 5 5.52 15.62 3.92
C TYR A 5 4.98 14.53 4.85
N VAL A 6 5.72 13.43 5.03
CA VAL A 6 5.39 12.37 6.00
C VAL A 6 5.31 12.94 7.42
N ASP A 7 6.29 13.75 7.82
CA ASP A 7 6.29 14.36 9.15
C ASP A 7 5.12 15.34 9.33
N THR A 8 4.80 16.13 8.31
CA THR A 8 3.65 17.05 8.33
C THR A 8 2.33 16.29 8.43
N ILE A 9 2.13 15.22 7.66
CA ILE A 9 0.93 14.37 7.77
C ILE A 9 0.85 13.78 9.16
N LEU A 10 1.91 13.13 9.63
CA LEU A 10 1.92 12.52 10.96
C LEU A 10 1.54 13.53 12.03
N ASN A 11 2.14 14.72 12.01
CA ASN A 11 1.86 15.77 12.99
C ASN A 11 0.44 16.34 12.86
N ASN A 12 -0.06 16.58 11.64
CA ASN A 12 -1.40 17.14 11.44
C ASN A 12 -2.51 16.13 11.72
N THR A 13 -2.35 14.88 11.28
CA THR A 13 -3.32 13.79 11.51
C THR A 13 -3.41 13.44 13.00
N LEU A 14 -2.32 13.57 13.76
CA LEU A 14 -2.32 13.41 15.22
C LEU A 14 -3.26 14.39 15.94
N HIS A 15 -3.35 15.63 15.48
CA HIS A 15 -4.20 16.63 16.11
C HIS A 15 -5.70 16.35 15.92
N SER A 16 -6.08 15.78 14.77
CA SER A 16 -7.48 15.51 14.46
C SER A 16 -8.09 14.34 15.26
N TYR A 17 -7.26 13.43 15.80
CA TYR A 17 -7.71 12.18 16.42
C TYR A 17 -7.35 12.03 17.91
N GLN A 18 -7.19 13.14 18.64
CA GLN A 18 -6.93 13.19 20.09
C GLN A 18 -7.91 12.36 20.98
N GLN A 19 -8.99 11.82 20.42
CA GLN A 19 -9.95 10.95 21.13
C GLN A 19 -9.54 9.46 21.17
N LEU A 20 -8.61 9.02 20.32
CA LEU A 20 -8.04 7.68 20.39
C LEU A 20 -6.68 7.79 21.09
N ASN A 21 -6.31 6.81 21.93
CA ASN A 21 -4.98 6.66 22.52
C ASN A 21 -3.94 6.38 21.42
N PHE A 22 -3.71 7.36 20.55
CA PHE A 22 -2.98 7.24 19.32
C PHE A 22 -1.49 7.36 19.60
N ASN A 23 -0.74 6.35 19.20
CA ASN A 23 0.69 6.27 19.41
C ASN A 23 1.42 6.56 18.09
N THR A 24 2.10 7.71 18.04
CA THR A 24 2.87 8.15 16.88
C THR A 24 3.95 7.17 16.47
N GLN A 25 4.60 6.49 17.41
CA GLN A 25 5.64 5.51 17.10
C GLN A 25 5.03 4.30 16.40
N LYS A 26 3.90 3.78 16.90
CA LYS A 26 3.18 2.68 16.24
C LYS A 26 2.75 3.06 14.83
N MET A 27 2.23 4.27 14.61
CA MET A 27 1.89 4.76 13.28
C MET A 27 3.11 4.79 12.35
N LYS A 28 4.25 5.31 12.81
CA LYS A 28 5.50 5.33 12.04
C LYS A 28 5.96 3.93 11.65
N LEU A 29 5.87 2.97 12.56
CA LEU A 29 6.23 1.57 12.30
C LEU A 29 5.28 0.91 11.30
N ILE A 30 3.98 1.17 11.39
CA ILE A 30 2.99 0.68 10.42
C ILE A 30 3.28 1.26 9.03
N LEU A 31 3.51 2.57 8.91
CA LEU A 31 3.88 3.20 7.63
C LEU A 31 5.19 2.62 7.07
N LYS A 32 6.19 2.38 7.92
CA LYS A 32 7.45 1.76 7.50
C LYS A 32 7.25 0.32 7.03
N SER A 33 6.39 -0.45 7.70
CA SER A 33 6.02 -1.80 7.27
C SER A 33 5.28 -1.78 5.92
N LEU A 34 4.34 -0.85 5.73
CA LEU A 34 3.68 -0.66 4.44
C LEU A 34 4.69 -0.32 3.33
N ALA A 35 5.67 0.56 3.61
CA ALA A 35 6.72 0.88 2.65
C ALA A 35 7.61 -0.30 2.27
N ARG A 36 7.91 -1.17 3.23
CA ARG A 36 8.66 -2.41 2.97
C ARG A 36 7.86 -3.38 2.09
N ASN A 37 6.54 -3.32 2.18
CA ASN A 37 5.61 -4.20 1.47
C ASN A 37 4.94 -3.51 0.27
N GLU A 38 5.54 -2.43 -0.25
CA GLU A 38 5.03 -1.70 -1.40
C GLU A 38 4.96 -2.62 -2.64
N SER A 39 3.86 -2.54 -3.38
CA SER A 39 3.59 -3.40 -4.54
C SER A 39 3.38 -4.89 -4.21
N THR A 40 3.13 -5.25 -2.94
CA THR A 40 2.94 -6.65 -2.53
C THR A 40 1.59 -6.91 -1.86
N CYS A 41 1.14 -8.17 -1.87
CA CYS A 41 -0.08 -8.63 -1.21
C CYS A 41 0.12 -8.91 0.30
N ALA A 42 0.76 -7.98 1.03
CA ALA A 42 1.08 -8.18 2.43
C ALA A 42 -0.18 -8.23 3.32
N SER A 43 -0.25 -9.28 4.15
CA SER A 43 -1.33 -9.50 5.09
C SER A 43 -1.21 -8.60 6.33
N GLU A 44 -2.32 -8.37 7.02
CA GLU A 44 -2.31 -7.67 8.33
C GLU A 44 -1.38 -8.37 9.33
N VAL A 45 -1.25 -9.70 9.26
CA VAL A 45 -0.33 -10.47 10.14
C VAL A 45 1.13 -10.11 9.85
N SER A 46 1.49 -9.94 8.57
CA SER A 46 2.84 -9.49 8.19
C SER A 46 3.14 -8.12 8.78
N ILE A 47 2.17 -7.19 8.73
CA ILE A 47 2.34 -5.85 9.28
C ILE A 47 2.48 -5.89 10.81
N LEU A 48 1.68 -6.71 11.50
CA LEU A 48 1.79 -6.90 12.95
C LEU A 48 3.17 -7.44 13.36
N ASN A 49 3.69 -8.41 12.61
CA ASN A 49 5.01 -8.98 12.88
C ASN A 49 6.11 -7.93 12.71
N ASP A 50 6.06 -7.13 11.65
CA ASP A 50 7.01 -6.02 11.44
C ASP A 50 7.00 -5.03 12.60
N VAL A 51 5.81 -4.63 13.08
CA VAL A 51 5.68 -3.73 14.22
C VAL A 51 6.24 -4.35 15.48
N LYS A 52 5.97 -5.64 15.73
CA LYS A 52 6.44 -6.37 16.91
C LYS A 52 7.97 -6.50 16.92
N GLU A 53 8.58 -6.82 15.78
CA GLU A 53 10.04 -6.93 15.63
C GLU A 53 10.77 -5.62 15.90
N ASN A 54 10.12 -4.48 15.64
CA ASN A 54 10.73 -3.16 15.79
C ASN A 54 10.35 -2.45 17.10
N ASP A 55 9.44 -2.98 17.91
CA ASP A 55 8.94 -2.28 19.11
C ASP A 55 8.72 -3.16 20.36
N ASN A 56 9.05 -4.46 20.35
CA ASN A 56 8.84 -5.44 21.45
C ASN A 56 7.39 -5.57 22.01
N GLU A 57 6.52 -4.61 21.73
CA GLU A 57 5.12 -4.56 22.11
C GLU A 57 4.25 -4.77 20.86
N SER A 58 3.44 -5.83 20.88
CA SER A 58 2.45 -6.04 19.83
C SER A 58 1.26 -5.09 20.00
N ILE A 59 0.70 -4.65 18.88
CA ILE A 59 -0.63 -4.04 18.85
C ILE A 59 -1.69 -5.10 18.56
N SER A 60 -2.95 -4.84 18.95
CA SER A 60 -4.07 -5.71 18.59
C SER A 60 -4.44 -5.55 17.12
N ARG A 61 -5.09 -6.56 16.53
CA ARG A 61 -5.59 -6.50 15.15
C ARG A 61 -6.61 -5.38 14.94
N THR A 62 -7.48 -5.15 15.93
CA THR A 62 -8.46 -4.05 15.92
C THR A 62 -7.75 -2.70 15.90
N THR A 63 -6.70 -2.55 16.71
CA THR A 63 -5.89 -1.33 16.74
C THR A 63 -5.21 -1.11 15.38
N LEU A 64 -4.61 -2.14 14.79
CA LEU A 64 -3.99 -2.03 13.45
C LEU A 64 -5.01 -1.55 12.41
N ARG A 65 -6.22 -2.12 12.38
CA ARG A 65 -7.27 -1.70 11.44
C ARG A 65 -7.63 -0.23 11.61
N ASN A 66 -7.79 0.25 12.84
CA ASN A 66 -8.04 1.67 13.09
C ASN A 66 -6.91 2.56 12.54
N TYR A 67 -5.64 2.12 12.65
CA TYR A 67 -4.52 2.84 12.03
C TYR A 67 -4.59 2.79 10.50
N LEU A 68 -4.86 1.63 9.90
CA LEU A 68 -4.97 1.50 8.44
C LEU A 68 -6.14 2.32 7.86
N ASP A 69 -7.29 2.33 8.54
CA ASP A 69 -8.44 3.13 8.17
C ASP A 69 -8.10 4.62 8.20
N LEU A 70 -7.35 5.06 9.22
CA LEU A 70 -6.88 6.43 9.31
C LEU A 70 -5.92 6.79 8.18
N ILE A 71 -4.95 5.92 7.87
CA ILE A 71 -4.02 6.09 6.74
C ILE A 71 -4.81 6.25 5.43
N ASN A 72 -5.83 5.41 5.24
CA ASN A 72 -6.68 5.43 4.05
C ASN A 72 -7.54 6.71 3.97
N GLN A 73 -8.15 7.14 5.08
CA GLN A 73 -8.95 8.38 5.15
C GLN A 73 -8.13 9.64 4.86
N ASN A 74 -6.82 9.60 5.09
CA ASN A 74 -5.89 10.69 4.78
C ASN A 74 -5.28 10.54 3.37
N PHE A 75 -5.83 9.67 2.52
CA PHE A 75 -5.39 9.43 1.14
C PHE A 75 -3.91 9.08 1.00
N LEU A 76 -3.32 8.45 2.03
CA LEU A 76 -1.90 8.06 2.00
C LEU A 76 -1.69 6.80 1.18
N THR A 77 -2.67 5.90 1.21
CA THR A 77 -2.67 4.65 0.45
C THR A 77 -3.68 4.71 -0.69
N ASN A 78 -3.36 3.99 -1.76
CA ASN A 78 -4.25 3.79 -2.91
C ASN A 78 -4.10 2.35 -3.40
N ASN A 79 -4.47 1.40 -2.54
CA ASN A 79 -4.32 -0.03 -2.79
C ASN A 79 -4.92 -0.43 -4.15
N GLN A 80 -4.37 -1.49 -4.73
CA GLN A 80 -4.83 -2.04 -5.98
C GLN A 80 -5.63 -3.31 -5.69
N GLU A 81 -6.87 -3.32 -6.14
CA GLU A 81 -7.79 -4.45 -5.93
C GLU A 81 -7.44 -5.62 -6.86
N PRO A 82 -7.68 -6.87 -6.43
CA PRO A 82 -7.51 -8.04 -7.28
C PRO A 82 -8.64 -8.12 -8.31
N TYR A 83 -8.28 -8.48 -9.55
CA TYR A 83 -9.23 -8.71 -10.63
C TYR A 83 -9.95 -10.03 -10.44
N SER A 84 -11.28 -10.02 -10.59
CA SER A 84 -12.10 -11.21 -10.58
C SER A 84 -12.93 -11.29 -11.86
N PRO A 85 -12.55 -12.13 -12.85
CA PRO A 85 -13.25 -12.22 -14.14
C PRO A 85 -14.67 -12.77 -14.03
N ASN A 86 -15.07 -13.32 -12.87
CA ASN A 86 -16.37 -13.91 -12.66
C ASN A 86 -16.82 -13.64 -11.23
N PHE A 87 -17.85 -12.83 -11.05
CA PHE A 87 -18.45 -12.53 -9.74
C PHE A 87 -18.90 -13.77 -8.94
N ARG A 88 -19.11 -14.91 -9.63
CA ARG A 88 -19.53 -16.20 -9.04
C ARG A 88 -18.47 -17.30 -9.13
N SER A 89 -17.30 -17.03 -9.70
CA SER A 89 -16.29 -18.08 -9.85
C SER A 89 -15.64 -18.42 -8.52
N SER A 90 -15.57 -19.71 -8.24
CA SER A 90 -14.83 -20.27 -7.12
C SER A 90 -13.32 -20.32 -7.37
N LEU A 91 -12.84 -19.87 -8.55
CA LEU A 91 -11.42 -19.70 -8.82
C LEU A 91 -10.87 -18.74 -7.78
N ARG A 92 -10.20 -19.34 -6.80
CA ARG A 92 -9.53 -18.67 -5.69
C ARG A 92 -8.33 -17.92 -6.26
N VAL A 93 -8.58 -16.77 -6.88
CA VAL A 93 -7.54 -15.74 -7.06
C VAL A 93 -7.07 -15.35 -5.66
N LYS A 94 -5.79 -14.99 -5.48
CA LYS A 94 -5.37 -14.35 -4.23
C LYS A 94 -6.16 -13.05 -4.09
N GLN A 95 -7.17 -13.06 -3.21
CA GLN A 95 -8.08 -11.93 -2.99
C GLN A 95 -7.46 -10.77 -2.18
N PHE A 96 -6.15 -10.80 -1.95
CA PHE A 96 -5.49 -9.75 -1.20
C PHE A 96 -5.12 -8.62 -2.14
N GLU A 97 -5.51 -7.40 -1.76
CA GLU A 97 -5.08 -6.18 -2.43
C GLU A 97 -3.55 -6.06 -2.39
N LYS A 98 -2.95 -5.60 -3.50
CA LYS A 98 -1.57 -5.09 -3.48
C LYS A 98 -1.56 -3.77 -2.68
N ARG A 99 -0.71 -3.72 -1.66
CA ARG A 99 -0.48 -2.53 -0.84
C ARG A 99 0.27 -1.50 -1.67
N ARG A 100 -0.28 -0.30 -1.78
CA ARG A 100 0.36 0.81 -2.49
C ARG A 100 0.13 2.12 -1.78
N PHE A 101 1.17 2.94 -1.74
CA PHE A 101 0.98 4.35 -1.40
C PHE A 101 0.46 5.14 -2.60
N SER A 102 -0.23 6.24 -2.30
CA SER A 102 -0.68 7.19 -3.32
C SER A 102 0.50 7.83 -4.06
N ASP A 103 1.65 7.95 -3.40
CA ASP A 103 2.92 8.35 -4.01
C ASP A 103 4.05 7.41 -3.56
N PRO A 104 4.70 6.65 -4.48
CA PRO A 104 5.82 5.78 -4.15
C PRO A 104 7.03 6.54 -3.56
N ALA A 105 7.13 7.85 -3.77
CA ALA A 105 8.15 8.66 -3.09
C ALA A 105 8.01 8.61 -1.56
N MET A 106 6.80 8.34 -1.04
CA MET A 106 6.57 8.18 0.39
C MET A 106 7.21 6.91 0.92
N ALA A 107 7.07 5.78 0.22
CA ALA A 107 7.79 4.55 0.56
C ALA A 107 9.30 4.77 0.58
N ALA A 108 9.84 5.44 -0.46
CA ALA A 108 11.26 5.76 -0.53
C ALA A 108 11.73 6.64 0.65
N ALA A 109 10.91 7.60 1.08
CA ALA A 109 11.22 8.44 2.24
C ALA A 109 11.20 7.66 3.56
N LEU A 110 10.17 6.81 3.77
CA LEU A 110 9.98 5.99 4.97
C LEU A 110 11.09 4.94 5.14
N LEU A 111 11.62 4.43 4.02
CA LEU A 111 12.75 3.50 3.99
C LEU A 111 14.12 4.18 3.94
N GLU A 112 14.16 5.52 3.97
CA GLU A 112 15.39 6.32 3.90
C GLU A 112 16.29 5.93 2.71
N LEU A 113 15.67 5.72 1.55
CA LEU A 113 16.35 5.35 0.33
C LEU A 113 17.09 6.56 -0.23
N THR A 114 18.31 6.30 -0.69
CA THR A 114 19.09 7.24 -1.50
C THR A 114 19.22 6.65 -2.90
N PRO A 115 19.53 7.45 -3.94
CA PRO A 115 19.76 6.92 -5.28
C PRO A 115 20.77 5.77 -5.30
N LYS A 116 21.84 5.87 -4.49
CA LYS A 116 22.84 4.81 -4.35
C LYS A 116 22.26 3.52 -3.76
N LYS A 117 21.45 3.61 -2.69
CA LYS A 117 20.80 2.44 -2.07
C LYS A 117 19.80 1.78 -3.03
N LEU A 118 19.07 2.61 -3.78
CA LEU A 118 18.06 2.13 -4.72
C LEU A 118 18.69 1.43 -5.93
N LEU A 119 19.78 1.98 -6.47
CA LEU A 119 20.53 1.35 -7.55
C LEU A 119 21.30 0.10 -7.11
N SER A 120 21.49 -0.12 -5.81
CA SER A 120 22.05 -1.36 -5.29
C SER A 120 21.02 -2.47 -5.03
N ASP A 121 19.72 -2.14 -5.07
CA ASP A 121 18.62 -3.09 -4.87
C ASP A 121 17.58 -2.94 -5.98
N PHE A 122 17.81 -3.64 -7.09
CA PHE A 122 16.93 -3.59 -8.26
C PHE A 122 15.55 -4.19 -8.01
N ASN A 123 15.40 -5.07 -7.02
CA ASN A 123 14.09 -5.62 -6.67
C ASN A 123 13.23 -4.53 -6.05
N LEU A 124 13.76 -3.81 -5.04
CA LEU A 124 13.06 -2.68 -4.43
C LEU A 124 12.83 -1.55 -5.44
N PHE A 125 13.81 -1.26 -6.30
CA PHE A 125 13.62 -0.32 -7.40
C PHE A 125 12.47 -0.73 -8.31
N GLY A 126 12.40 -2.00 -8.70
CA GLY A 126 11.32 -2.54 -9.53
C GLY A 126 9.95 -2.35 -8.89
N LEU A 127 9.80 -2.67 -7.61
CA LEU A 127 8.53 -2.49 -6.87
C LEU A 127 8.09 -1.02 -6.82
N LEU A 128 9.02 -0.09 -6.57
CA LEU A 128 8.72 1.34 -6.53
C LEU A 128 8.40 1.90 -7.93
N PHE A 129 9.09 1.41 -8.95
CA PHE A 129 8.82 1.77 -10.34
C PHE A 129 7.45 1.25 -10.80
N GLU A 130 7.10 0.01 -10.46
CA GLU A 130 5.78 -0.56 -10.71
C GLU A 130 4.69 0.29 -10.04
N SER A 131 4.85 0.65 -8.77
CA SER A 131 3.92 1.56 -8.08
C SER A 131 3.78 2.92 -8.76
N LEU A 132 4.86 3.46 -9.32
CA LEU A 132 4.82 4.72 -10.08
C LEU A 132 3.98 4.56 -11.35
N VAL A 133 4.22 3.48 -12.11
CA VAL A 133 3.49 3.17 -13.35
C VAL A 133 2.01 2.95 -13.06
N ILE A 134 1.67 2.17 -12.02
CA ILE A 134 0.28 1.88 -11.65
C ILE A 134 -0.45 3.14 -11.16
N ARG A 135 0.22 4.03 -10.41
CA ARG A 135 -0.36 5.32 -10.01
C ARG A 135 -0.78 6.12 -11.23
N ASP A 136 0.11 6.27 -12.20
CA ASP A 136 -0.17 7.05 -13.42
C ASP A 136 -1.23 6.35 -14.28
N LEU A 137 -1.19 5.02 -14.37
CA LEU A 137 -2.20 4.22 -15.06
C LEU A 137 -3.60 4.41 -14.45
N LYS A 138 -3.72 4.44 -13.12
CA LYS A 138 -4.99 4.69 -12.43
C LYS A 138 -5.55 6.07 -12.78
N ILE A 139 -4.69 7.09 -12.91
CA ILE A 139 -5.12 8.44 -13.31
C ILE A 139 -5.67 8.43 -14.74
N TYR A 140 -4.97 7.78 -15.68
CA TYR A 140 -5.46 7.69 -17.07
C TYR A 140 -6.73 6.85 -17.19
N ALA A 141 -6.80 5.72 -16.49
CA ALA A 141 -7.99 4.87 -16.45
C ALA A 141 -9.21 5.63 -15.89
N GLN A 142 -9.02 6.38 -14.79
CA GLN A 142 -10.08 7.18 -14.19
C GLN A 142 -10.64 8.22 -15.16
N ALA A 143 -9.83 8.80 -16.05
CA ALA A 143 -10.30 9.74 -17.07
C ALA A 143 -11.23 9.08 -18.12
N MET A 144 -11.23 7.75 -18.21
CA MET A 144 -12.08 6.92 -19.07
C MET A 144 -13.15 6.16 -18.27
N ASN A 145 -13.37 6.52 -17.00
CA ASN A 145 -14.19 5.77 -16.04
C ASN A 145 -13.81 4.29 -15.88
N ALA A 146 -12.57 3.94 -16.21
CA ALA A 146 -12.03 2.60 -16.08
C ALA A 146 -11.38 2.38 -14.72
N LYS A 147 -11.23 1.12 -14.32
CA LYS A 147 -10.58 0.70 -13.07
C LYS A 147 -9.34 -0.11 -13.36
N VAL A 148 -8.33 0.01 -12.50
CA VAL A 148 -7.08 -0.76 -12.60
C VAL A 148 -7.00 -1.77 -11.47
N PHE A 149 -6.87 -3.03 -11.84
CA PHE A 149 -6.76 -4.19 -10.95
C PHE A 149 -5.42 -4.90 -11.12
N HIS A 150 -5.07 -5.81 -10.22
CA HIS A 150 -3.97 -6.77 -10.41
C HIS A 150 -4.52 -8.19 -10.45
N TYR A 151 -3.77 -9.15 -10.97
CA TYR A 151 -4.15 -10.55 -10.90
C TYR A 151 -2.96 -11.40 -10.46
N GLN A 152 -3.20 -12.34 -9.55
CA GLN A 152 -2.21 -13.35 -9.19
C GLN A 152 -2.89 -14.67 -8.83
N ASP A 153 -2.45 -15.77 -9.44
CA ASP A 153 -2.93 -17.11 -9.15
C ASP A 153 -2.01 -17.88 -8.17
N TYR A 154 -2.38 -19.12 -7.81
CA TYR A 154 -1.53 -19.98 -6.96
C TYR A 154 -0.36 -20.63 -7.68
N ALA A 155 -0.36 -20.63 -9.02
CA ALA A 155 0.79 -21.06 -9.82
C ALA A 155 1.83 -19.94 -9.95
N ASN A 156 1.61 -18.80 -9.28
CA ASN A 156 2.46 -17.62 -9.29
C ASN A 156 2.53 -16.93 -10.67
N ASN A 157 1.51 -17.13 -11.50
CA ASN A 157 1.29 -16.29 -12.68
C ASN A 157 0.70 -14.96 -12.21
N GLU A 158 1.21 -13.86 -12.75
CA GLU A 158 0.88 -12.52 -12.30
C GLU A 158 0.65 -11.59 -13.50
N LEU A 159 -0.37 -10.75 -13.38
CA LEU A 159 -0.59 -9.58 -14.22
C LEU A 159 -0.63 -8.37 -13.31
N ASP A 160 0.32 -7.45 -13.50
CA ASP A 160 0.45 -6.28 -12.62
C ASP A 160 -0.66 -5.25 -12.82
N ALA A 161 -1.26 -5.21 -14.02
CA ALA A 161 -2.33 -4.30 -14.37
C ALA A 161 -3.35 -4.96 -15.28
N ILE A 162 -4.63 -4.82 -14.93
CA ILE A 162 -5.79 -5.10 -15.76
C ILE A 162 -6.67 -3.86 -15.73
N ILE A 163 -7.05 -3.33 -16.90
CA ILE A 163 -7.86 -2.11 -17.00
C ILE A 163 -9.27 -2.51 -17.41
N GLU A 164 -10.22 -2.47 -16.50
CA GLU A 164 -11.62 -2.77 -16.78
C GLU A 164 -12.37 -1.49 -17.12
N LEU A 165 -12.98 -1.44 -18.30
CA LEU A 165 -13.88 -0.37 -18.74
C LEU A 165 -15.28 -0.54 -18.10
N GLU A 166 -16.11 0.51 -18.13
CA GLU A 166 -17.48 0.44 -17.58
C GLU A 166 -18.37 -0.63 -18.23
N ASP A 167 -18.09 -1.00 -19.49
CA ASP A 167 -18.82 -2.03 -20.23
C ASP A 167 -18.37 -3.46 -19.89
N GLY A 168 -17.38 -3.62 -19.00
CA GLY A 168 -16.81 -4.90 -18.57
C GLY A 168 -15.73 -5.46 -19.50
N ASN A 169 -15.34 -4.74 -20.55
CA ASN A 169 -14.17 -5.10 -21.35
C ASN A 169 -12.88 -4.79 -20.58
N TRP A 170 -11.87 -5.64 -20.73
CA TRP A 170 -10.60 -5.54 -20.00
C TRP A 170 -9.39 -6.01 -20.81
#